data_AF-A0A956GRD7-F1
#
_entry.id   AF-A0A956GRD7-F1
#
_cell.length_a   1.000
_cell.length_b   1.000
_cell.length_c   1.000
_cell.angle_alpha   90.00
_cell.angle_beta   90.00
_cell.angle_gamma   90.00
#
_symmetry.space_group_name_H-M   'P 1'
#
loop_
_entity.id
_entity.type
_entity.pdbx_description
1 polymer ?
#
loop_
_entity_poly.entity_id
_entity_poly.type
_entity_poly.pdbx_seq_one_letter_code
_entity_poly.pdbx_strand_id
1 'polypeptide(L)'
;MSKQSKKTTRPAAHPWVIDGIDYGPAIAAAGDLAAWAFELAATDVADWPEGRRRVRNARRYVLARLRGKHPRSTPFEDVLFTAGLLARIFEADIGLGMSDVVGILDDFGLPTEVVPLWPRAQRQANAPRRPIAPLRPRPAAAIALPEPCEECGGFPRFRNAA
;
A
#
# COMPACT_ATOMS: atom_id res chain seq x y z
N MET A 1 -29.69 -14.10 58.70
CA MET A 1 -29.26 -14.46 57.32
C MET A 1 -29.86 -13.46 56.36
N SER A 2 -29.15 -12.37 56.03
CA SER A 2 -29.65 -11.33 55.11
C SER A 2 -28.87 -11.36 53.80
N LYS A 3 -29.62 -11.49 52.71
CA LYS A 3 -29.16 -11.73 51.34
C LYS A 3 -28.40 -10.51 50.82
N GLN A 4 -27.13 -10.70 50.47
CA GLN A 4 -26.37 -9.72 49.68
C GLN A 4 -26.93 -9.69 48.26
N SER A 5 -27.58 -8.58 47.91
CA SER A 5 -27.99 -8.29 46.53
C SER A 5 -26.74 -8.03 45.70
N LYS A 6 -26.38 -8.96 44.81
CA LYS A 6 -25.32 -8.77 43.81
C LYS A 6 -25.74 -7.65 42.89
N LYS A 7 -25.14 -6.47 43.07
CA LYS A 7 -25.25 -5.34 42.17
C LYS A 7 -24.57 -5.75 40.86
N THR A 8 -25.36 -6.14 39.86
CA THR A 8 -24.87 -6.48 38.53
C THR A 8 -24.36 -5.19 37.89
N THR A 9 -23.05 -4.96 37.94
CA THR A 9 -22.41 -3.85 37.23
C THR A 9 -22.59 -4.11 35.74
N ARG A 10 -23.53 -3.40 35.13
CA ARG A 10 -23.71 -3.39 33.67
C ARG A 10 -22.37 -2.96 33.07
N PRO A 11 -21.78 -3.73 32.13
CA PRO A 11 -20.51 -3.34 31.51
C PRO A 11 -20.68 -1.96 30.91
N ALA A 12 -19.68 -1.09 31.13
CA ALA A 12 -19.67 0.24 30.54
C ALA A 12 -19.89 0.09 29.04
N ALA A 13 -20.91 0.77 28.50
CA ALA A 13 -21.18 0.75 27.07
C ALA A 13 -19.91 1.22 26.35
N HIS A 14 -19.37 0.39 25.46
CA HIS A 14 -18.24 0.80 24.63
C HIS A 14 -18.67 2.03 23.81
N PRO A 15 -17.80 3.03 23.61
CA PRO A 15 -18.17 4.28 22.96
C PRO A 15 -18.60 4.09 21.48
N TRP A 16 -18.38 2.91 20.93
CA TRP A 16 -18.74 2.49 19.57
C TRP A 16 -20.09 1.75 19.50
N VAL A 17 -20.82 1.62 20.60
CA VAL A 17 -22.16 1.02 20.60
C VAL A 17 -23.20 2.13 20.48
N ILE A 18 -23.79 2.26 19.31
CA ILE A 18 -24.81 3.28 19.00
C ILE A 18 -26.11 2.54 18.68
N ASP A 19 -27.20 2.91 19.38
CA ASP A 19 -28.51 2.27 19.24
C ASP A 19 -28.51 0.72 19.37
N GLY A 20 -27.57 0.19 20.17
CA GLY A 20 -27.42 -1.26 20.39
C GLY A 20 -26.61 -1.99 19.31
N ILE A 21 -26.13 -1.28 18.29
CA ILE A 21 -25.24 -1.82 17.26
C ILE A 21 -23.80 -1.56 17.68
N ASP A 22 -22.97 -2.62 17.71
CA ASP A 22 -21.54 -2.51 17.96
C ASP A 22 -20.77 -2.22 16.68
N TYR A 23 -20.29 -0.98 16.54
CA TYR A 23 -19.46 -0.54 15.42
C TYR A 23 -17.96 -0.84 15.62
N GLY A 24 -17.57 -1.46 16.74
CA GLY A 24 -16.18 -1.83 17.04
C GLY A 24 -15.48 -2.57 15.89
N PRO A 25 -16.08 -3.60 15.27
CA PRO A 25 -15.49 -4.30 14.13
C PRO A 25 -15.28 -3.40 12.90
N ALA A 26 -16.20 -2.48 12.62
CA ALA A 26 -16.07 -1.55 11.49
C ALA A 26 -14.93 -0.56 11.73
N ILE A 27 -14.78 -0.06 12.96
CA ILE A 27 -13.67 0.82 13.35
C ILE A 27 -12.33 0.10 13.26
N ALA A 28 -12.27 -1.18 13.64
CA ALA A 28 -11.07 -1.99 13.48
C ALA A 28 -10.69 -2.15 12.00
N ALA A 29 -11.65 -2.49 11.14
CA ALA A 29 -11.43 -2.62 9.70
C ALA A 29 -10.95 -1.30 9.06
N ALA A 30 -11.55 -0.16 9.43
CA ALA A 30 -11.10 1.15 8.99
C ALA A 30 -9.66 1.44 9.47
N GLY A 31 -9.32 1.05 10.70
CA GLY A 31 -7.98 1.16 11.25
C GLY A 31 -6.93 0.34 10.49
N ASP A 32 -7.27 -0.88 10.08
CA ASP A 32 -6.38 -1.76 9.32
C ASP A 32 -6.16 -1.24 7.89
N LEU A 33 -7.24 -0.77 7.25
CA LEU A 33 -7.18 -0.15 5.92
C LEU A 33 -6.35 1.13 5.95
N ALA A 34 -6.54 1.99 6.96
CA ALA A 34 -5.70 3.17 7.16
C ALA A 34 -4.24 2.77 7.38
N ALA A 35 -3.96 1.78 8.23
CA ALA A 35 -2.61 1.32 8.49
C ALA A 35 -1.90 0.86 7.21
N TRP A 36 -2.58 0.08 6.37
CA TRP A 36 -2.08 -0.33 5.05
C TRP A 36 -1.78 0.86 4.14
N ALA A 37 -2.68 1.83 4.05
CA ALA A 37 -2.48 3.02 3.23
C ALA A 37 -1.23 3.81 3.67
N PHE A 38 -1.01 3.96 4.97
CA PHE A 38 0.20 4.63 5.48
C PHE A 38 1.49 3.84 5.22
N GLU A 39 1.44 2.50 5.14
CA GLU A 39 2.61 1.72 4.73
C GLU A 39 2.94 1.93 3.24
N LEU A 40 1.93 2.08 2.37
CA LEU A 40 2.15 2.46 0.97
C LEU A 40 2.83 3.83 0.89
N ALA A 41 2.29 4.83 1.60
CA ALA A 41 2.88 6.16 1.64
C ALA A 41 4.32 6.14 2.18
N ALA A 42 4.59 5.34 3.23
CA ALA A 42 5.93 5.21 3.80
C ALA A 42 6.93 4.56 2.83
N THR A 43 6.45 3.66 1.97
CA THR A 43 7.25 3.00 0.93
C THR A 43 7.63 3.99 -0.18
N ASP A 44 6.70 4.85 -0.63
CA ASP A 44 6.97 5.85 -1.67
C ASP A 44 8.05 6.87 -1.25
N VAL A 45 8.10 7.20 0.05
CA VAL A 45 9.09 8.14 0.60
C VAL A 45 10.27 7.45 1.30
N ALA A 46 10.53 6.16 1.03
CA ALA A 46 11.53 5.36 1.76
C ALA A 46 12.92 6.02 1.81
N ASP A 47 13.35 6.61 0.69
CA ASP A 47 14.65 7.27 0.52
C ASP A 47 14.70 8.71 1.07
N TRP A 48 13.56 9.23 1.56
CA TRP A 48 13.43 10.60 2.07
C TRP A 48 13.07 10.61 3.57
N PRO A 49 14.06 10.81 4.47
CA PRO A 49 13.85 10.74 5.91
C PRO A 49 12.78 11.71 6.45
N GLU A 50 12.73 12.93 5.92
CA GLU A 50 11.73 13.92 6.33
C GLU A 50 10.32 13.48 5.90
N GLY A 51 10.17 12.97 4.67
CA GLY A 51 8.90 12.39 4.20
C GLY A 51 8.40 11.27 5.10
N ARG A 52 9.28 10.33 5.49
CA ARG A 52 8.93 9.26 6.43
C ARG A 52 8.49 9.79 7.80
N ARG A 53 9.14 10.85 8.30
CA ARG A 53 8.76 11.50 9.56
C ARG A 53 7.35 12.07 9.47
N ARG A 54 7.02 12.79 8.39
CA ARG A 54 5.69 13.35 8.13
C ARG A 54 4.62 12.27 8.06
N VAL A 55 4.84 11.22 7.26
CA VAL A 55 3.92 10.07 7.13
C VAL A 55 3.67 9.40 8.49
N ARG A 56 4.72 9.20 9.30
CA ARG A 56 4.60 8.60 10.64
C ARG A 56 3.76 9.46 11.59
N ASN A 57 3.93 10.78 11.56
CA ASN A 57 3.16 11.70 12.40
C ASN A 57 1.69 11.73 11.99
N ALA A 58 1.41 11.81 10.69
CA ALA A 58 0.06 11.73 10.14
C ALA A 58 -0.62 10.40 10.51
N ARG A 59 0.07 9.27 10.35
CA ARG A 59 -0.41 7.93 10.74
C ARG A 59 -0.82 7.88 12.21
N ARG A 60 0.03 8.39 13.12
CA ARG A 60 -0.27 8.42 14.56
C ARG A 60 -1.50 9.26 14.86
N TYR A 61 -1.65 10.40 14.19
CA TYR A 61 -2.81 11.27 14.33
C TYR A 61 -4.10 10.59 13.85
N VAL A 62 -4.12 10.06 12.62
CA VAL A 62 -5.31 9.41 12.03
C VAL A 62 -5.73 8.18 12.82
N LEU A 63 -4.80 7.28 13.16
CA LEU A 63 -5.13 6.09 13.95
C LEU A 63 -5.63 6.44 15.36
N ALA A 64 -5.17 7.54 15.95
CA ALA A 64 -5.71 8.03 17.21
C ALA A 64 -7.15 8.52 17.03
N ARG A 65 -7.44 9.26 15.97
CA ARG A 65 -8.77 9.80 15.64
C ARG A 65 -9.80 8.69 15.36
N LEU A 66 -9.43 7.68 14.57
CA LEU A 66 -10.29 6.51 14.29
C LEU A 66 -10.66 5.76 15.58
N ARG A 67 -9.75 5.73 16.56
CA ARG A 67 -9.98 5.15 17.89
C ARG A 67 -10.65 6.14 18.85
N GLY A 68 -11.37 7.14 18.34
CA GLY A 68 -12.10 8.14 19.15
C GLY A 68 -11.22 9.00 20.06
N LYS A 69 -9.89 9.01 19.89
CA LYS A 69 -9.00 9.87 20.69
C LYS A 69 -8.90 11.25 20.03
N HIS A 70 -8.75 12.26 20.87
CA HIS A 70 -8.49 13.63 20.45
C HIS A 70 -7.05 14.01 20.82
N PRO A 71 -6.10 13.94 19.87
CA PRO A 71 -4.74 14.42 20.10
C PRO A 71 -4.74 15.91 20.48
N ARG A 72 -3.85 16.31 21.39
CA ARG A 72 -3.76 17.72 21.84
C ARG A 72 -3.31 18.69 20.75
N SER A 73 -2.63 18.20 19.72
CA SER A 73 -2.13 19.00 18.61
C SER A 73 -2.32 18.24 17.31
N THR A 74 -2.77 18.96 16.28
CA THR A 74 -2.90 18.46 14.92
C THR A 74 -1.62 18.77 14.15
N PRO A 75 -0.87 17.75 13.67
CA PRO A 75 0.29 17.97 12.83
C PRO A 75 -0.16 18.31 11.40
N PHE A 76 -0.69 19.52 11.22
CA PHE A 76 -1.42 19.94 10.03
C PHE A 76 -0.61 19.78 8.74
N GLU A 77 0.64 20.24 8.72
CA GLU A 77 1.53 20.10 7.55
C GLU A 77 1.80 18.64 7.19
N ASP A 78 1.99 17.77 8.19
CA ASP A 78 2.27 16.35 7.99
C ASP A 78 1.03 15.64 7.42
N VAL A 79 -0.15 16.02 7.90
CA VAL A 79 -1.45 15.52 7.46
C VAL A 79 -1.75 15.96 6.01
N LEU A 80 -1.56 17.24 5.68
CA LEU A 80 -1.72 17.73 4.31
C LEU A 80 -0.75 17.05 3.34
N PHE A 81 0.52 16.96 3.73
CA PHE A 81 1.56 16.31 2.93
C PHE A 81 1.17 14.85 2.63
N THR A 82 0.74 14.11 3.66
CA THR A 82 0.41 12.69 3.50
C THR A 82 -0.89 12.48 2.73
N ALA A 83 -1.87 13.38 2.86
CA ALA A 83 -3.10 13.35 2.08
C ALA A 83 -2.82 13.51 0.58
N GLY A 84 -2.02 14.50 0.20
CA GLY A 84 -1.61 14.70 -1.20
C GLY A 84 -0.80 13.53 -1.76
N LEU A 85 0.08 12.94 -0.93
CA LEU A 85 0.85 11.76 -1.30
C LEU A 85 -0.06 10.54 -1.56
N LEU A 86 -0.99 10.26 -0.65
CA LEU A 86 -1.94 9.15 -0.80
C LEU A 86 -2.84 9.34 -2.02
N ALA A 87 -3.35 10.56 -2.24
CA ALA A 87 -4.17 10.87 -3.42
C ALA A 87 -3.44 10.52 -4.72
N ARG A 88 -2.17 10.93 -4.83
CA ARG A 88 -1.31 10.63 -5.98
C ARG A 88 -1.11 9.12 -6.15
N ILE A 89 -0.81 8.38 -5.07
CA ILE A 89 -0.59 6.92 -5.13
C ILE A 89 -1.87 6.21 -5.58
N PHE A 90 -3.01 6.58 -5.01
CA PHE A 90 -4.31 5.98 -5.34
C PHE A 90 -4.73 6.24 -6.79
N GLU A 91 -4.48 7.45 -7.31
CA GLU A 91 -4.75 7.76 -8.71
C GLU A 91 -3.75 7.06 -9.65
N ALA A 92 -2.44 7.13 -9.36
CA ALA A 92 -1.40 6.70 -10.29
C ALA A 92 -1.16 5.19 -10.33
N ASP A 93 -1.23 4.52 -9.18
CA ASP A 93 -0.86 3.11 -9.04
C ASP A 93 -2.08 2.18 -8.93
N ILE A 94 -3.16 2.65 -8.30
CA ILE A 94 -4.40 1.86 -8.12
C ILE A 94 -5.43 2.19 -9.21
N GLY A 95 -5.35 3.37 -9.82
CA GLY A 95 -6.29 3.80 -10.85
C GLY A 95 -7.66 4.17 -10.29
N LEU A 96 -7.74 4.59 -9.03
CA LEU A 96 -8.99 5.00 -8.40
C LEU A 96 -9.51 6.30 -9.01
N GLY A 97 -10.84 6.40 -9.13
CA GLY A 97 -11.50 7.63 -9.56
C GLY A 97 -11.34 8.73 -8.50
N MET A 98 -11.34 9.98 -8.93
CA MET A 98 -11.20 11.14 -8.02
C MET A 98 -12.27 11.13 -6.90
N SER A 99 -13.49 10.73 -7.22
CA SER A 99 -14.58 10.59 -6.24
C SER A 99 -14.27 9.55 -5.15
N ASP A 100 -13.64 8.43 -5.52
CA ASP A 100 -13.26 7.38 -4.58
C ASP A 100 -12.10 7.83 -3.70
N VAL A 101 -11.10 8.51 -4.29
CA VAL A 101 -9.96 9.08 -3.56
C VAL A 101 -10.44 10.08 -2.51
N VAL A 102 -11.35 10.99 -2.87
CA VAL A 102 -11.92 11.97 -1.94
C VAL A 102 -12.67 11.28 -0.80
N GLY A 103 -13.47 10.25 -1.09
CA GLY A 103 -14.18 9.47 -0.07
C GLY A 103 -13.22 8.79 0.91
N ILE A 104 -12.18 8.13 0.42
CA ILE A 104 -11.18 7.45 1.26
C ILE A 104 -10.43 8.45 2.16
N LEU A 105 -10.08 9.63 1.63
CA LEU A 105 -9.41 10.66 2.44
C LEU A 105 -10.33 11.21 3.53
N ASP A 106 -11.61 11.42 3.23
CA ASP A 106 -12.61 11.87 4.21
C ASP A 106 -12.84 10.83 5.31
N ASP A 107 -12.93 9.55 4.96
CA ASP A 107 -13.05 8.43 5.91
C ASP A 107 -11.84 8.37 6.88
N PHE A 108 -10.65 8.78 6.43
CA PHE A 108 -9.47 8.90 7.28
C PHE A 108 -9.41 10.21 8.08
N GLY A 109 -10.32 11.15 7.85
CA GLY A 109 -10.27 12.50 8.40
C GLY A 109 -9.06 13.28 7.89
N LEU A 110 -8.62 12.99 6.67
CA LEU A 110 -7.58 13.72 5.95
C LEU A 110 -8.21 14.85 5.13
N PRO A 111 -7.49 15.98 4.96
CA PRO A 111 -7.99 17.10 4.17
C PRO A 111 -8.13 16.72 2.70
N THR A 112 -9.31 16.96 2.14
CA THR A 112 -9.66 16.69 0.73
C THR A 112 -9.35 17.88 -0.19
N GLU A 113 -9.25 19.09 0.38
CA GLU A 113 -8.91 20.36 -0.28
C GLU A 113 -7.54 20.35 -0.98
N VAL A 114 -6.65 19.43 -0.56
CA VAL A 114 -5.27 19.32 -1.06
C VAL A 114 -5.09 18.21 -2.08
N VAL A 115 -6.15 17.56 -2.57
CA VAL A 115 -6.01 16.70 -3.74
C VAL A 115 -5.69 17.59 -4.92
N PRO A 116 -4.42 17.68 -5.36
CA PRO A 116 -4.06 18.60 -6.40
C PRO A 116 -4.66 18.00 -7.67
N LEU A 117 -5.56 18.73 -8.32
CA LEU A 117 -5.94 18.50 -9.70
C LEU A 117 -4.73 18.83 -10.59
N TRP A 118 -3.59 18.16 -10.36
CA TRP A 118 -2.44 18.35 -11.24
C TRP A 118 -2.86 17.85 -12.61
N PRO A 119 -2.77 18.68 -13.67
CA PRO A 119 -2.97 18.18 -15.01
C PRO A 119 -1.93 17.08 -15.19
N ARG A 120 -2.42 15.88 -15.51
CA ARG A 120 -1.63 14.67 -15.74
C ARG A 120 -0.25 15.06 -16.26
N ALA A 121 0.79 14.84 -15.47
CA ALA A 121 2.10 14.64 -16.05
C ALA A 121 1.95 13.37 -16.88
N GLN A 122 1.57 13.56 -18.13
CA GLN A 122 1.47 12.56 -19.16
C GLN A 122 2.75 11.75 -19.01
N ARG A 123 2.64 10.51 -18.49
CA ARG A 123 3.77 9.57 -18.43
C ARG A 123 4.47 9.77 -19.75
N GLN A 124 5.71 10.26 -19.73
CA GLN A 124 6.41 10.57 -20.95
C GLN A 124 6.45 9.27 -21.76
N ALA A 125 5.53 9.15 -22.72
CA ALA A 125 5.51 8.13 -23.75
C ALA A 125 6.68 8.32 -24.73
N ASN A 126 7.60 9.23 -24.39
CA ASN A 126 8.81 9.57 -25.09
C ASN A 126 10.03 9.27 -24.21
N ALA A 127 10.13 8.05 -23.66
CA ALA A 127 11.46 7.45 -23.68
C ALA A 127 11.78 7.26 -25.18
N PRO A 128 12.87 7.84 -25.73
CA PRO A 128 13.27 7.49 -27.07
C PRO A 128 13.43 5.99 -27.10
N ARG A 129 12.58 5.30 -27.88
CA ARG A 129 12.81 3.91 -28.25
C ARG A 129 14.24 3.88 -28.73
N ARG A 130 15.14 3.26 -27.95
CA ARG A 130 16.47 2.93 -28.45
C ARG A 130 16.23 2.25 -29.79
N PRO A 131 16.84 2.71 -30.89
CA PRO A 131 16.74 1.97 -32.13
C PRO A 131 17.16 0.54 -31.80
N ILE A 132 16.25 -0.40 -32.02
CA ILE A 132 16.55 -1.82 -31.95
C ILE A 132 17.67 -1.99 -32.95
N ALA A 133 18.90 -2.11 -32.46
CA ALA A 133 20.02 -2.49 -33.30
C ALA A 133 19.57 -3.78 -33.98
N PRO A 134 19.68 -3.90 -35.33
CA PRO A 134 19.36 -5.15 -35.99
C PRO A 134 20.17 -6.23 -35.28
N LEU A 135 19.47 -7.27 -34.81
CA LEU A 135 20.07 -8.49 -34.33
C LEU A 135 21.04 -8.95 -35.43
N ARG A 136 22.33 -8.66 -35.24
CA ARG A 136 23.34 -9.31 -36.07
C ARG A 136 23.11 -10.80 -35.85
N PRO A 137 22.94 -11.61 -36.91
CA PRO A 137 22.95 -13.05 -36.74
C PRO A 137 24.26 -13.37 -36.02
N ARG A 138 24.13 -13.89 -34.80
CA ARG A 138 25.23 -14.48 -34.06
C ARG A 138 25.85 -15.49 -35.03
N PRO A 139 27.15 -15.40 -35.37
CA PRO A 139 27.78 -16.46 -36.15
C PRO A 139 27.48 -17.75 -35.39
N ALA A 140 26.92 -18.73 -36.09
CA ALA A 140 26.65 -20.04 -35.53
C ALA A 140 27.94 -20.48 -34.85
N ALA A 141 27.95 -20.46 -33.51
CA ALA A 141 28.96 -21.19 -32.79
C ALA A 141 28.76 -22.62 -33.28
N ALA A 142 29.74 -23.12 -34.04
CA ALA A 142 29.80 -24.50 -34.41
C ALA A 142 29.57 -25.27 -33.11
N ILE A 143 28.42 -25.94 -33.04
CA ILE A 143 28.17 -26.92 -32.00
C ILE A 143 29.29 -27.93 -32.23
N ALA A 144 30.33 -27.86 -31.40
CA ALA A 144 31.32 -28.91 -31.34
C ALA A 144 30.53 -30.16 -31.02
N LEU A 145 30.39 -31.02 -32.03
CA LEU A 145 29.87 -32.37 -31.82
C LEU A 145 30.73 -32.98 -30.72
N PRO A 146 30.14 -33.55 -29.66
CA PRO A 146 30.92 -34.29 -28.70
C PRO A 146 31.62 -35.42 -29.44
N GLU A 147 32.95 -35.40 -29.40
CA GLU A 147 33.81 -36.47 -29.88
C GLU A 147 33.27 -37.82 -29.33
N PRO A 148 33.10 -38.85 -30.17
CA PRO A 148 32.75 -40.17 -29.69
C PRO A 148 33.88 -40.69 -28.79
N CYS A 149 33.55 -41.08 -27.55
CA CYS A 149 34.50 -41.79 -26.69
C CYS A 149 34.82 -43.15 -27.33
N GLU A 150 36.01 -43.28 -27.94
CA GLU A 150 36.45 -44.52 -28.61
C GLU A 150 36.58 -45.73 -27.66
N GLU A 151 36.56 -45.55 -26.34
CA GLU A 151 36.65 -46.67 -25.38
C GLU A 151 35.30 -47.22 -24.89
N CYS A 152 34.18 -46.56 -25.18
CA CYS A 152 32.88 -46.95 -24.64
C CYS A 152 31.81 -46.94 -25.75
N GLY A 153 31.58 -48.07 -26.42
CA GLY A 153 30.65 -48.24 -27.54
C GLY A 153 29.14 -48.05 -27.22
N GLY A 154 28.75 -46.96 -26.56
CA GLY A 154 27.38 -46.65 -26.19
C GLY A 154 27.00 -45.21 -26.53
N PHE A 155 26.02 -45.05 -27.42
CA PHE A 155 25.40 -43.75 -27.69
C PHE A 155 24.57 -43.27 -26.47
N PRO A 156 24.69 -42.01 -26.03
CA PRO A 156 23.83 -41.48 -24.98
C PRO A 156 22.41 -41.25 -25.52
N ARG A 157 21.45 -42.05 -25.03
CA ARG A 157 20.01 -41.78 -25.19
C ARG A 157 19.61 -40.65 -24.25
N PHE A 158 19.32 -39.47 -24.79
CA PHE A 158 18.63 -38.42 -24.05
C PHE A 158 17.20 -38.88 -23.74
N ARG A 159 16.91 -39.17 -22.46
CA ARG A 159 15.54 -39.27 -21.94
C ARG A 159 15.03 -37.85 -21.71
N ASN A 160 14.13 -37.38 -22.56
CA ASN A 160 13.32 -36.19 -22.25
C ASN A 160 12.32 -36.58 -21.15
N ALA A 161 12.47 -36.00 -19.96
CA ALA A 161 11.41 -35.99 -18.96
C ALA A 161 10.42 -34.88 -19.34
N ALA A 162 9.17 -35.27 -19.54
CA ALA A 162 8.01 -34.41 -19.72
C ALA A 162 7.57 -33.81 -18.38
#